data_AF-A0A953XJX9-F1
#
_entry.id   AF-A0A953XJX9-F1
#
_cell.length_a   1.000
_cell.length_b   1.000
_cell.length_c   1.000
_cell.angle_alpha   90.00
_cell.angle_beta   90.00
_cell.angle_gamma   90.00
#
_symmetry.space_group_name_H-M   'P 1'
#
loop_
_entity.id
_entity.type
_entity.pdbx_description
1 polymer ?
#
loop_
_entity_poly.entity_id
_entity_poly.type
_entity_poly.pdbx_seq_one_letter_code
_entity_poly.pdbx_strand_id
1 'polypeptide(L)'
;MAKRKSYNLTDDVSLLVHLLVRRVERLSHIKPGQILHGVSQARTRSRYGVYAQCHGLRFKHGKREHPTRDGHVWQWPIIKVRGSEILYYITYFLPRFLDQPPRERLHTLLHELYHVSPKFNGDLRRFPGRNEFHGNKYADFDGVVDSILEEARPHIDIERFPFLVYGFDELVARYGGVVGNKLKKFNPKRVKRDEVPTNLARPPRPVAEPKRQFELF
;
A
#
# COMPACT_ATOMS: atom_id res chain seq x y z
N MET A 1 -31.78 -22.82 11.37
CA MET A 1 -30.31 -22.84 11.21
C MET A 1 -29.79 -21.43 11.46
N ALA A 2 -28.86 -21.23 12.41
CA ALA A 2 -28.25 -19.91 12.62
C ALA A 2 -27.46 -19.50 11.37
N LYS A 3 -27.64 -18.25 10.92
CA LYS A 3 -26.92 -17.70 9.76
C LYS A 3 -25.41 -17.73 10.06
N ARG A 4 -24.64 -18.59 9.38
CA ARG A 4 -23.18 -18.58 9.51
C ARG A 4 -22.66 -17.18 9.15
N LYS A 5 -21.91 -16.56 10.06
CA LYS A 5 -21.30 -15.24 9.85
C LYS A 5 -20.20 -15.41 8.80
N SER A 6 -20.29 -14.67 7.69
CA SER A 6 -19.28 -14.68 6.63
C SER A 6 -17.90 -14.31 7.19
N TYR A 7 -16.87 -14.91 6.62
CA TYR A 7 -15.48 -14.63 6.95
C TYR A 7 -15.04 -13.29 6.34
N ASN A 8 -14.58 -12.33 7.16
CA ASN A 8 -14.11 -11.03 6.68
C ASN A 8 -12.58 -11.05 6.52
N LEU A 9 -12.11 -11.18 5.28
CA LEU A 9 -10.69 -11.22 4.97
C LEU A 9 -9.97 -9.92 5.37
N THR A 10 -10.59 -8.77 5.15
CA THR A 10 -9.92 -7.48 5.37
C THR A 10 -9.72 -7.15 6.85
N ASP A 11 -10.56 -7.69 7.74
CA ASP A 11 -10.39 -7.53 9.19
C ASP A 11 -9.19 -8.34 9.68
N ASP A 12 -9.10 -9.62 9.30
CA ASP A 12 -8.02 -10.51 9.72
C ASP A 12 -6.67 -10.11 9.13
N VAL A 13 -6.65 -9.68 7.87
CA VAL A 13 -5.45 -9.09 7.27
C VAL A 13 -5.04 -7.84 8.04
N SER A 14 -5.97 -6.93 8.36
CA SER A 14 -5.63 -5.72 9.12
C SER A 14 -5.07 -6.09 10.50
N LEU A 15 -5.67 -7.06 11.19
CA LEU A 15 -5.18 -7.55 12.48
C LEU A 15 -3.77 -8.15 12.36
N LEU A 16 -3.51 -8.96 11.34
CA LEU A 16 -2.18 -9.53 11.10
C LEU A 16 -1.16 -8.42 10.85
N VAL A 17 -1.49 -7.40 10.05
CA VAL A 17 -0.60 -6.26 9.82
C VAL A 17 -0.28 -5.53 11.13
N HIS A 18 -1.27 -5.30 12.01
CA HIS A 18 -1.02 -4.70 13.32
C HIS A 18 -0.08 -5.54 14.19
N LEU A 19 -0.15 -6.87 14.10
CA LEU A 19 0.78 -7.77 14.77
C LEU A 19 2.19 -7.63 14.17
N LEU A 20 2.30 -7.73 12.85
CA LEU A 20 3.58 -7.71 12.13
C LEU A 20 4.38 -6.44 12.41
N VAL A 21 3.76 -5.26 12.30
CA VAL A 21 4.48 -3.98 12.54
C VAL A 21 4.99 -3.82 13.97
N ARG A 22 4.41 -4.56 14.93
CA ARG A 22 4.85 -4.55 16.33
C ARG A 22 5.96 -5.56 16.64
N ARG A 23 6.16 -6.54 15.76
CA ARG A 23 7.03 -7.70 16.01
C ARG A 23 8.20 -7.81 15.04
N VAL A 24 8.07 -7.23 13.85
CA VAL A 24 9.05 -7.28 12.77
C VAL A 24 9.61 -5.87 12.57
N GLU A 25 10.89 -5.68 12.92
CA GLU A 25 11.51 -4.36 13.00
C GLU A 25 11.46 -3.64 11.65
N ARG A 26 11.68 -4.38 10.57
CA ARG A 26 11.71 -3.88 9.20
C ARG A 26 10.36 -3.31 8.74
N LEU A 27 9.26 -3.66 9.42
CA LEU A 27 7.90 -3.20 9.14
C LEU A 27 7.42 -2.13 10.15
N SER A 28 8.18 -1.81 11.19
CA SER A 28 7.78 -0.92 12.29
C SER A 28 7.42 0.51 11.88
N HIS A 29 7.94 0.98 10.75
CA HIS A 29 7.63 2.30 10.17
C HIS A 29 6.19 2.41 9.64
N ILE A 30 5.53 1.27 9.40
CA ILE A 30 4.17 1.22 8.87
C ILE A 30 3.17 1.59 9.98
N LYS A 31 2.23 2.48 9.66
CA LYS A 31 1.11 2.83 10.53
C LYS A 31 -0.16 2.16 10.00
N PRO A 32 -0.60 1.01 10.57
CA PRO A 32 -1.68 0.21 9.97
C PRO A 32 -2.99 0.98 9.81
N GLY A 33 -3.32 1.89 10.75
CA GLY A 33 -4.52 2.74 10.66
C GLY A 33 -4.56 3.71 9.48
N GLN A 34 -3.46 3.87 8.73
CA GLN A 34 -3.37 4.68 7.52
C GLN A 34 -3.26 3.84 6.23
N ILE A 35 -3.47 2.52 6.34
CA ILE A 35 -3.57 1.58 5.21
C ILE A 35 -4.99 1.03 5.13
N LEU A 36 -5.63 1.18 3.97
CA LEU A 36 -6.90 0.48 3.71
C LEU A 36 -6.68 -0.86 3.04
N HIS A 37 -7.26 -1.91 3.60
CA HIS A 37 -7.29 -3.24 3.00
C HIS A 37 -8.62 -3.44 2.27
N GLY A 38 -8.55 -3.94 1.04
CA GLY A 38 -9.71 -4.17 0.19
C GLY A 38 -9.64 -5.47 -0.61
N VAL A 39 -10.78 -5.90 -1.13
CA VAL A 39 -10.89 -7.05 -2.03
C VAL A 39 -11.44 -6.62 -3.38
N SER A 40 -10.97 -7.28 -4.43
CA SER A 40 -11.51 -7.20 -5.78
C SER A 40 -11.70 -8.59 -6.37
N GLN A 41 -12.61 -8.74 -7.32
CA GLN A 41 -12.78 -10.00 -8.02
C GLN A 41 -11.75 -10.12 -9.14
N ALA A 42 -11.00 -11.23 -9.13
CA ALA A 42 -10.20 -11.62 -10.26
C ALA A 42 -11.11 -11.99 -11.44
N ARG A 43 -10.74 -11.56 -12.65
CA ARG A 43 -11.49 -11.90 -13.89
C ARG A 43 -11.47 -13.40 -14.19
N THR A 44 -10.45 -14.10 -13.70
CA THR A 44 -10.23 -15.55 -13.88
C THR A 44 -9.62 -16.14 -12.62
N ARG A 45 -9.86 -17.43 -12.35
CA ARG A 45 -9.17 -18.19 -11.29
C ARG A 45 -7.76 -18.67 -11.68
N SER A 46 -7.22 -18.23 -12.83
CA SER A 46 -5.86 -18.60 -13.26
C SER A 46 -4.82 -18.29 -12.16
N ARG A 47 -3.91 -19.24 -11.93
CA ARG A 47 -2.72 -19.05 -11.07
C ARG A 47 -1.72 -18.05 -11.64
N TYR A 48 -1.87 -17.66 -12.90
CA TYR A 48 -1.02 -16.67 -13.54
C TYR A 48 -1.75 -15.31 -13.49
N GLY A 49 -1.29 -14.40 -12.63
CA GLY A 49 -1.80 -13.05 -12.53
C GLY A 49 -1.56 -12.39 -11.17
N VAL A 50 -2.12 -11.19 -11.00
CA VAL A 50 -1.95 -10.37 -9.79
C VAL A 50 -2.77 -10.94 -8.64
N TYR A 51 -2.10 -11.25 -7.53
CA TYR A 51 -2.69 -11.74 -6.28
C TYR A 51 -3.08 -10.60 -5.33
N ALA A 52 -2.21 -9.61 -5.19
CA ALA A 52 -2.47 -8.38 -4.45
C ALA A 52 -1.79 -7.19 -5.13
N GLN A 53 -2.15 -5.98 -4.72
CA GLN A 53 -1.50 -4.76 -5.20
C GLN A 53 -1.54 -3.65 -4.16
N CYS A 54 -0.37 -3.11 -3.83
CA CYS A 54 -0.17 -1.94 -3.01
C CYS A 54 -0.19 -0.66 -3.84
N HIS A 55 -0.91 0.34 -3.35
CA HIS A 55 -1.02 1.65 -3.98
C HIS A 55 -0.69 2.75 -2.97
N GLY A 56 0.24 3.63 -3.33
CA GLY A 56 0.48 4.88 -2.64
C GLY A 56 -0.49 5.97 -3.09
N LEU A 57 -0.94 6.81 -2.16
CA LEU A 57 -1.84 7.94 -2.40
C LEU A 57 -1.09 9.28 -2.42
N ARG A 58 0.20 9.25 -2.79
CA ARG A 58 1.05 10.41 -3.06
C ARG A 58 1.94 10.16 -4.26
N PHE A 59 2.39 11.25 -4.87
CA PHE A 59 3.46 11.24 -5.85
C PHE A 59 4.84 11.07 -5.18
N LYS A 60 5.87 11.03 -6.03
CA LYS A 60 7.27 10.88 -5.64
C LYS A 60 7.64 11.78 -4.45
N HIS A 61 8.31 11.20 -3.46
CA HIS A 61 8.71 11.84 -2.20
C HIS A 61 7.55 12.26 -1.28
N GLY A 62 6.37 11.66 -1.46
CA GLY A 62 5.19 11.93 -0.62
C GLY A 62 4.44 13.20 -0.98
N LYS A 63 4.70 13.77 -2.18
CA LYS A 63 4.02 14.98 -2.64
C LYS A 63 2.55 14.68 -2.93
N ARG A 64 1.63 15.49 -2.41
CA ARG A 64 0.20 15.40 -2.77
C ARG A 64 -0.06 15.85 -4.20
N GLU A 65 0.80 16.72 -4.71
CA GLU A 65 0.62 17.45 -5.96
C GLU A 65 1.77 17.21 -6.93
N HIS A 66 1.43 17.12 -8.21
CA HIS A 66 2.37 17.04 -9.31
C HIS A 66 2.01 18.10 -10.36
N PRO A 67 2.76 19.22 -10.44
CA PRO A 67 2.49 20.27 -11.41
C PRO A 67 2.75 19.78 -12.84
N THR A 68 1.99 20.30 -13.80
CA THR A 68 2.18 20.06 -15.24
C THR A 68 2.69 21.33 -15.93
N ARG A 69 3.17 21.21 -17.17
CA ARG A 69 3.73 22.34 -17.94
C ARG A 69 2.67 23.34 -18.41
N ASP A 70 1.41 22.92 -18.50
CA ASP A 70 0.26 23.67 -19.03
C ASP A 70 -0.57 24.35 -17.93
N GLY A 71 0.04 24.69 -16.79
CA GLY A 71 -0.60 25.42 -15.70
C GLY A 71 -1.59 24.62 -14.84
N HIS A 72 -1.69 23.29 -15.04
CA HIS A 72 -2.51 22.42 -14.21
C HIS A 72 -1.69 21.73 -13.11
N VAL A 73 -2.41 21.08 -12.19
CA VAL A 73 -1.81 20.25 -11.14
C VAL A 73 -2.59 18.94 -11.05
N TRP A 74 -1.89 17.82 -11.03
CA TRP A 74 -2.46 16.55 -10.58
C TRP A 74 -2.41 16.48 -9.06
N GLN A 75 -3.52 16.18 -8.42
CA GLN A 75 -3.62 16.14 -6.96
C GLN A 75 -4.30 14.84 -6.50
N TRP A 76 -3.69 14.16 -5.53
CA TRP A 76 -4.33 13.04 -4.85
C TRP A 76 -5.43 13.53 -3.90
N PRO A 77 -6.62 12.90 -3.88
CA PRO A 77 -7.65 13.21 -2.89
C PRO A 77 -7.18 12.89 -1.47
N ILE A 78 -7.69 13.65 -0.50
CA ILE A 78 -7.57 13.33 0.92
C ILE A 78 -8.67 12.34 1.27
N ILE A 79 -8.29 11.14 1.70
CA ILE A 79 -9.22 10.09 2.11
C ILE A 79 -9.07 9.93 3.62
N LYS A 80 -10.15 10.14 4.37
CA LYS A 80 -10.16 9.95 5.82
C LYS A 80 -11.08 8.80 6.20
N VAL A 81 -10.59 7.92 7.06
CA VAL A 81 -11.38 6.86 7.70
C VAL A 81 -11.19 6.99 9.20
N ARG A 82 -12.31 7.14 9.94
CA ARG A 82 -12.31 7.36 11.39
C ARG A 82 -11.36 8.50 11.83
N GLY A 83 -11.31 9.57 11.04
CA GLY A 83 -10.47 10.74 11.30
C GLY A 83 -9.01 10.62 10.84
N SER A 84 -8.50 9.42 10.57
CA SER A 84 -7.14 9.21 10.07
C SER A 84 -7.06 9.33 8.55
N GLU A 85 -6.09 10.09 8.05
CA GLU A 85 -5.81 10.13 6.62
C GLU A 85 -5.16 8.82 6.15
N ILE A 86 -5.72 8.25 5.09
CA ILE A 86 -5.21 7.06 4.42
C ILE A 86 -4.14 7.46 3.42
N LEU A 87 -2.97 6.83 3.54
CA LEU A 87 -1.81 7.07 2.69
C LEU A 87 -1.56 5.93 1.70
N TYR A 88 -2.07 4.74 2.02
CA TYR A 88 -1.91 3.53 1.21
C TYR A 88 -3.21 2.74 1.16
N TYR A 89 -3.39 1.97 0.09
CA TYR A 89 -4.36 0.88 0.11
C TYR A 89 -3.80 -0.35 -0.57
N ILE A 90 -4.17 -1.53 -0.06
CA ILE A 90 -3.78 -2.83 -0.60
C ILE A 90 -5.05 -3.56 -1.02
N THR A 91 -5.08 -4.00 -2.27
CA THR A 91 -6.21 -4.76 -2.83
C THR A 91 -5.82 -6.23 -3.02
N TYR A 92 -6.59 -7.15 -2.47
CA TYR A 92 -6.43 -8.61 -2.64
C TYR A 92 -7.42 -9.12 -3.70
N PHE A 93 -6.93 -9.88 -4.68
CA PHE A 93 -7.75 -10.36 -5.79
C PHE A 93 -8.29 -11.77 -5.52
N LEU A 94 -9.59 -11.87 -5.24
CA LEU A 94 -10.25 -13.14 -4.92
C LEU A 94 -10.79 -13.85 -6.18
N PRO A 95 -10.76 -15.19 -6.22
CA PRO A 95 -10.27 -16.07 -5.17
C PRO A 95 -8.75 -16.27 -5.19
N ARG A 96 -8.05 -15.85 -6.26
CA ARG A 96 -6.62 -16.11 -6.51
C ARG A 96 -5.72 -15.90 -5.30
N PHE A 97 -5.87 -14.80 -4.57
CA PHE A 97 -5.07 -14.54 -3.38
C PHE A 97 -5.19 -15.67 -2.36
N LEU A 98 -6.41 -16.17 -2.11
CA LEU A 98 -6.68 -17.23 -1.15
C LEU A 98 -6.34 -18.63 -1.68
N ASP A 99 -6.31 -18.82 -2.99
CA ASP A 99 -5.97 -20.10 -3.63
C ASP A 99 -4.45 -20.37 -3.68
N GLN A 100 -3.64 -19.41 -3.24
CA GLN A 100 -2.21 -19.61 -3.04
C GLN A 100 -1.94 -20.54 -1.84
N PRO A 101 -0.84 -21.30 -1.84
CA PRO A 101 -0.40 -22.03 -0.65
C PRO A 101 -0.26 -21.11 0.58
N PRO A 102 -0.48 -21.61 1.81
CA PRO A 102 -0.34 -20.87 3.07
C PRO A 102 0.85 -19.91 3.14
N ARG A 103 2.07 -20.42 2.88
CA ARG A 103 3.31 -19.64 2.90
C ARG A 103 3.29 -18.50 1.89
N GLU A 104 2.85 -18.79 0.66
CA GLU A 104 2.81 -17.82 -0.44
C GLU A 104 1.80 -16.69 -0.22
N ARG A 105 0.71 -16.95 0.52
CA ARG A 105 -0.24 -15.91 0.94
C ARG A 105 0.40 -14.90 1.87
N LEU A 106 1.15 -15.39 2.87
CA LEU A 106 1.89 -14.53 3.78
C LEU A 106 3.00 -13.79 3.05
N HIS A 107 3.77 -14.47 2.20
CA HIS A 107 4.79 -13.85 1.35
C HIS A 107 4.22 -12.73 0.49
N THR A 108 3.08 -12.96 -0.19
CA THR A 108 2.37 -11.92 -0.96
C THR A 108 1.99 -10.72 -0.10
N LEU A 109 1.43 -10.93 1.09
CA LEU A 109 1.11 -9.82 1.99
C LEU A 109 2.35 -9.01 2.36
N LEU A 110 3.45 -9.68 2.71
CA LEU A 110 4.72 -9.05 3.08
C LEU A 110 5.34 -8.30 1.89
N HIS A 111 5.23 -8.85 0.68
CA HIS A 111 5.64 -8.19 -0.56
C HIS A 111 4.92 -6.84 -0.73
N GLU A 112 3.59 -6.82 -0.59
CA GLU A 112 2.81 -5.59 -0.68
C GLU A 112 3.12 -4.59 0.44
N LEU A 113 3.38 -5.06 1.66
CA LEU A 113 3.81 -4.20 2.76
C LEU A 113 5.21 -3.64 2.52
N TYR A 114 6.12 -4.40 1.93
CA TYR A 114 7.47 -3.95 1.64
C TYR A 114 7.50 -2.88 0.55
N HIS A 115 6.49 -2.80 -0.32
CA HIS A 115 6.29 -1.65 -1.21
C HIS A 115 5.97 -0.34 -0.48
N VAL A 116 5.59 -0.35 0.80
CA VAL A 116 5.40 0.88 1.57
C VAL A 116 6.75 1.61 1.72
N SER A 117 6.75 2.91 1.48
CA SER A 117 7.95 3.74 1.64
C SER A 117 8.46 3.69 3.09
N PRO A 118 9.77 3.53 3.32
CA PRO A 118 10.37 3.63 4.66
C PRO A 118 10.02 4.90 5.42
N LYS A 119 9.71 6.00 4.71
CA LYS A 119 9.31 7.28 5.30
C LYS A 119 7.82 7.36 5.64
N PHE A 120 7.05 6.35 5.28
CA PHE A 120 5.59 6.26 5.44
C PHE A 120 4.87 7.55 5.00
N ASN A 121 5.20 8.03 3.81
CA ASN A 121 4.78 9.34 3.31
C ASN A 121 3.75 9.28 2.17
N GLY A 122 3.12 8.12 1.95
CA GLY A 122 2.15 7.86 0.89
C GLY A 122 2.73 7.62 -0.50
N ASP A 123 4.06 7.73 -0.69
CA ASP A 123 4.76 7.24 -1.88
C ASP A 123 5.10 5.76 -1.69
N LEU A 124 5.32 5.04 -2.79
CA LEU A 124 5.84 3.68 -2.72
C LEU A 124 7.36 3.71 -2.49
N ARG A 125 7.91 2.62 -1.95
CA ARG A 125 9.34 2.36 -1.90
C ARG A 125 9.91 2.45 -3.31
N ARG A 126 11.00 3.19 -3.45
CA ARG A 126 11.71 3.35 -4.72
C ARG A 126 13.10 2.76 -4.66
N PHE A 127 13.49 2.11 -5.74
CA PHE A 127 14.82 1.56 -5.96
C PHE A 127 15.52 2.32 -7.09
N PRO A 128 16.86 2.43 -7.04
CA PRO A 128 17.62 2.98 -8.15
C PRO A 128 17.50 2.09 -9.39
N GLY A 129 17.58 2.70 -10.58
CA GLY A 129 17.55 1.99 -11.87
C GLY A 129 16.29 2.23 -12.71
N ARG A 130 16.12 1.42 -13.76
CA ARG A 130 15.00 1.59 -14.73
C ARG A 130 13.65 1.17 -14.15
N ASN A 131 13.64 0.18 -13.26
CA ASN A 131 12.43 -0.25 -12.56
C ASN A 131 12.42 0.36 -11.15
N GLU A 132 11.85 1.56 -11.03
CA GLU A 132 11.85 2.30 -9.77
C GLU A 132 11.11 1.56 -8.63
N PHE A 133 10.30 0.54 -8.89
CA PHE A 133 9.50 -0.12 -7.84
C PHE A 133 10.00 -1.52 -7.44
N HIS A 134 10.87 -2.15 -8.23
CA HIS A 134 11.43 -3.49 -7.95
C HIS A 134 12.95 -3.59 -8.19
N GLY A 135 13.64 -2.50 -8.55
CA GLY A 135 15.09 -2.48 -8.77
C GLY A 135 15.53 -3.23 -10.04
N ASN A 136 16.85 -3.28 -10.26
CA ASN A 136 17.45 -3.93 -11.44
C ASN A 136 17.51 -5.47 -11.34
N LYS A 137 17.18 -6.05 -10.19
CA LYS A 137 17.12 -7.50 -9.94
C LYS A 137 15.92 -7.80 -9.06
N TYR A 138 14.84 -8.33 -9.65
CA TYR A 138 13.67 -8.82 -8.91
C TYR A 138 14.07 -9.75 -7.74
N ALA A 139 15.15 -10.53 -7.92
CA ALA A 139 15.73 -11.41 -6.90
C ALA A 139 16.16 -10.69 -5.60
N ASP A 140 16.63 -9.44 -5.65
CA ASP A 140 17.04 -8.71 -4.44
C ASP A 140 15.82 -8.25 -3.63
N PHE A 141 14.71 -7.92 -4.31
CA PHE A 141 13.45 -7.56 -3.66
C PHE A 141 12.82 -8.80 -3.01
N ASP A 142 12.68 -9.88 -3.78
CA ASP A 142 12.06 -11.12 -3.30
C ASP A 142 12.89 -11.75 -2.17
N GLY A 143 14.22 -11.78 -2.28
CA GLY A 143 15.10 -12.26 -1.20
C GLY A 143 14.98 -11.44 0.09
N VAL A 144 14.73 -10.13 -0.01
CA VAL A 144 14.42 -9.31 1.15
C VAL A 144 13.09 -9.73 1.78
N VAL A 145 12.05 -9.92 0.97
CA VAL A 145 10.72 -10.33 1.46
C VAL A 145 10.78 -11.72 2.10
N ASP A 146 11.53 -12.66 1.53
CA ASP A 146 11.79 -13.97 2.15
C ASP A 146 12.45 -13.83 3.52
N SER A 147 13.44 -12.95 3.65
CA SER A 147 14.06 -12.68 4.96
C SER A 147 13.07 -12.07 5.96
N ILE A 148 12.17 -11.19 5.52
CA ILE A 148 11.09 -10.65 6.37
C ILE A 148 10.11 -11.77 6.76
N LEU A 149 9.80 -12.69 5.86
CA LEU A 149 8.93 -13.82 6.13
C LEU A 149 9.50 -14.72 7.23
N GLU A 150 10.79 -15.04 7.17
CA GLU A 150 11.44 -15.85 8.21
C GLU A 150 11.51 -15.13 9.55
N GLU A 151 11.72 -13.80 9.57
CA GLU A 151 11.63 -12.96 10.78
C GLU A 151 10.19 -12.96 11.36
N ALA A 152 9.17 -12.89 10.49
CA ALA A 152 7.78 -12.82 10.89
C ALA A 152 7.21 -14.14 11.41
N ARG A 153 7.63 -15.27 10.82
CA ARG A 153 7.08 -16.62 11.08
C ARG A 153 6.97 -16.99 12.57
N PRO A 154 7.98 -16.80 13.44
CA PRO A 154 7.86 -17.17 14.85
C PRO A 154 6.85 -16.32 15.65
N HIS A 155 6.37 -15.21 15.09
CA HIS A 155 5.43 -14.31 15.76
C HIS A 155 3.97 -14.53 15.36
N ILE A 156 3.71 -15.41 14.40
CA ILE A 156 2.38 -15.64 13.84
C ILE A 156 1.86 -16.99 14.30
N ASP A 157 0.79 -16.97 15.08
CA ASP A 157 -0.08 -18.13 15.26
C ASP A 157 -0.98 -18.25 14.03
N ILE A 158 -0.61 -19.14 13.10
CA ILE A 158 -1.29 -19.26 11.79
C ILE A 158 -2.76 -19.67 11.93
N GLU A 159 -3.11 -20.47 12.95
CA GLU A 159 -4.47 -20.96 13.16
C GLU A 159 -5.43 -19.83 13.56
N ARG A 160 -4.90 -18.75 14.13
CA ARG A 160 -5.65 -17.53 14.43
C ARG A 160 -6.10 -16.80 13.17
N PHE A 161 -5.49 -17.05 12.02
CA PHE A 161 -5.76 -16.37 10.76
C PHE A 161 -6.24 -17.38 9.70
N PRO A 162 -7.55 -17.67 9.60
CA PRO A 162 -8.08 -18.67 8.69
C PRO A 162 -7.66 -18.51 7.23
N PHE A 163 -7.41 -17.28 6.75
CA PHE A 163 -6.90 -17.05 5.39
C PHE A 163 -5.46 -17.48 5.17
N LEU A 164 -4.70 -17.82 6.21
CA LEU A 164 -3.39 -18.44 6.09
C LEU A 164 -3.51 -19.96 6.07
N VAL A 165 -4.61 -20.53 6.55
CA VAL A 165 -4.82 -21.98 6.63
C VAL A 165 -5.63 -22.50 5.44
N TYR A 166 -6.81 -21.91 5.17
CA TYR A 166 -7.80 -22.45 4.23
C TYR A 166 -7.91 -21.66 2.93
N GLY A 167 -8.04 -22.35 1.80
CA GLY A 167 -8.31 -21.75 0.50
C GLY A 167 -9.70 -21.10 0.40
N PHE A 168 -10.01 -20.47 -0.74
CA PHE A 168 -11.27 -19.72 -0.89
C PHE A 168 -12.50 -20.62 -0.69
N ASP A 169 -12.57 -21.74 -1.38
CA ASP A 169 -13.75 -22.61 -1.35
C ASP A 169 -13.92 -23.29 0.04
N GLU A 170 -12.82 -23.60 0.73
CA GLU A 170 -12.84 -24.11 2.12
C GLU A 170 -13.37 -23.05 3.11
N LEU A 171 -12.96 -21.78 2.96
CA LEU A 171 -13.50 -20.68 3.75
C LEU A 171 -14.99 -20.47 3.48
N VAL A 172 -15.43 -20.59 2.22
CA VAL A 172 -16.86 -20.53 1.87
C VAL A 172 -17.62 -21.69 2.52
N ALA A 173 -17.11 -22.93 2.44
CA ALA A 173 -17.73 -24.10 3.05
C ALA A 173 -17.85 -23.96 4.57
N ARG A 174 -16.83 -23.39 5.23
CA ARG A 174 -16.78 -23.23 6.69
C ARG A 174 -17.64 -22.06 7.19
N TYR A 175 -17.55 -20.90 6.56
CA TYR A 175 -18.12 -19.64 7.05
C TYR A 175 -19.35 -19.16 6.26
N GLY A 176 -19.76 -19.87 5.22
CA GLY A 176 -20.89 -19.51 4.34
C GLY A 176 -20.56 -18.40 3.33
N GLY A 177 -19.34 -17.88 3.32
CA GLY A 177 -18.88 -16.86 2.37
C GLY A 177 -17.63 -16.13 2.83
N VAL A 178 -16.92 -15.52 1.89
CA VAL A 178 -15.78 -14.63 2.13
C VAL A 178 -16.16 -13.22 1.70
N VAL A 179 -16.02 -12.26 2.62
CA VAL A 179 -16.30 -10.84 2.42
C VAL A 179 -15.07 -9.99 2.72
N GLY A 180 -15.12 -8.74 2.31
CA GLY A 180 -14.11 -7.74 2.61
C GLY A 180 -14.51 -6.37 2.08
N ASN A 181 -13.77 -5.33 2.46
CA ASN A 181 -14.04 -3.98 1.97
C ASN A 181 -13.88 -3.91 0.44
N LYS A 182 -14.90 -3.43 -0.26
CA LYS A 182 -14.77 -3.09 -1.69
C LYS A 182 -14.23 -1.68 -1.80
N LEU A 183 -13.02 -1.54 -2.32
CA LEU A 183 -12.40 -0.24 -2.54
C LEU A 183 -12.68 0.25 -3.96
N LYS A 184 -13.02 1.54 -4.10
CA LYS A 184 -12.96 2.21 -5.39
C LYS A 184 -11.49 2.50 -5.68
N LYS A 185 -11.05 2.33 -6.94
CA LYS A 185 -9.72 2.78 -7.34
C LYS A 185 -9.63 4.29 -7.17
N PHE A 186 -8.71 4.73 -6.32
CA PHE A 186 -8.41 6.15 -6.15
C PHE A 186 -7.46 6.60 -7.24
N ASN A 187 -7.73 7.75 -7.85
CA ASN A 187 -6.89 8.35 -8.87
C ASN A 187 -6.67 9.83 -8.54
N PRO A 188 -5.50 10.39 -8.87
CA PRO A 188 -5.32 11.83 -8.78
C PRO A 188 -6.25 12.53 -9.75
N LYS A 189 -6.73 13.71 -9.37
CA LYS A 189 -7.55 14.57 -10.23
C LYS A 189 -6.69 15.69 -10.78
N ARG A 190 -6.94 16.07 -12.04
CA ARG A 190 -6.34 17.26 -12.65
C ARG A 190 -7.21 18.46 -12.31
N VAL A 191 -6.61 19.48 -11.74
CA VAL A 191 -7.26 20.73 -11.33
C VAL A 191 -6.46 21.93 -11.85
N LYS A 192 -7.11 23.09 -12.01
CA LYS A 192 -6.37 24.32 -12.30
C LYS A 192 -5.56 24.73 -11.07
N ARG A 193 -4.36 25.25 -11.28
CA ARG A 193 -3.44 25.58 -10.18
C ARG A 193 -4.01 26.58 -9.17
N ASP A 194 -4.85 27.52 -9.64
CA ASP A 194 -5.43 28.57 -8.81
C ASP A 194 -6.63 28.09 -7.98
N GLU A 195 -7.17 26.91 -8.28
CA GLU A 195 -8.30 26.28 -7.57
C GLU A 195 -7.84 25.34 -6.45
N VAL A 196 -6.53 25.14 -6.28
CA VAL A 196 -5.97 24.32 -5.21
C VAL A 196 -5.92 25.15 -3.93
N PRO A 197 -6.69 24.82 -2.86
CA PRO A 197 -6.59 25.53 -1.60
C PRO A 197 -5.16 25.36 -1.05
N THR A 198 -4.43 26.47 -1.00
CA THR A 198 -3.04 26.49 -0.52
C THR A 198 -3.04 26.44 1.01
N ASN A 199 -3.50 25.33 1.60
CA ASN A 199 -3.26 25.06 3.02
C ASN A 199 -1.90 24.40 3.15
N LEU A 200 -0.86 25.23 3.05
CA LEU A 200 0.49 25.12 3.63
C LEU A 200 1.21 26.39 3.16
N ALA A 201 1.50 27.29 4.10
CA ALA A 201 2.18 28.55 3.85
C ALA A 201 3.39 28.33 2.93
N ARG A 202 3.37 28.99 1.77
CA ARG A 202 4.55 29.06 0.90
C ARG A 202 5.58 29.91 1.65
N PRO A 203 6.82 29.46 1.88
CA PRO A 203 7.86 30.39 2.27
C PRO A 203 7.98 31.44 1.17
N PRO A 204 8.22 32.73 1.52
CA PRO A 204 8.38 33.78 0.53
C PRO A 204 9.48 33.39 -0.47
N ARG A 205 9.31 33.77 -1.74
CA ARG A 205 10.38 33.61 -2.72
C ARG A 205 11.62 34.33 -2.16
N PRO A 206 12.81 33.73 -2.18
CA PRO A 206 14.02 34.49 -1.89
C PRO A 206 14.06 35.67 -2.85
N VAL A 207 14.14 36.87 -2.27
CA VAL A 207 14.36 38.11 -3.01
C VAL A 207 15.67 37.92 -3.76
N ALA A 208 15.66 38.18 -5.07
CA ALA A 208 16.87 38.09 -5.88
C ALA A 208 17.93 39.03 -5.29
N GLU A 209 19.06 38.47 -4.86
CA GLU A 209 20.20 39.28 -4.44
C GLU A 209 20.63 40.16 -5.63
N PRO A 210 20.88 41.47 -5.41
CA PRO A 210 21.40 42.33 -6.45
C PRO A 210 22.77 41.79 -6.90
N LYS A 211 22.92 41.66 -8.22
CA LYS A 211 24.19 41.26 -8.85
C LYS A 211 25.30 42.16 -8.32
N ARG A 212 26.28 41.60 -7.60
CA ARG A 212 27.53 42.30 -7.30
C ARG A 212 28.20 42.64 -8.64
N GLN A 213 28.31 43.93 -8.93
CA GLN A 213 29.26 44.43 -9.92
C GLN A 213 30.66 44.08 -9.39
N PHE A 214 31.37 43.24 -10.13
CA PHE A 214 32.82 43.14 -9.99
C PHE A 214 33.41 44.37 -10.69
N GLU A 215 33.93 45.31 -9.94
CA GLU A 215 34.89 46.28 -10.46
C GLU A 215 36.23 45.58 -10.62
N LEU A 216 36.77 45.63 -11.84
CA LEU A 216 38.11 45.22 -12.20
C LEU A 216 39.09 46.28 -11.71
N PHE A 217 40.07 45.87 -10.91
CA PHE A 217 41.39 46.50 -10.80
C PHE A 217 42.44 45.39 -10.90
#